data_AF-N8WJN5-F1
#
_entry.id   AF-N8WJN5-F1
#
_cell.length_a   1.000
_cell.length_b   1.000
_cell.length_c   1.000
_cell.angle_alpha   90.00
_cell.angle_beta   90.00
_cell.angle_gamma   90.00
#
_symmetry.space_group_name_H-M   'P 1'
#
loop_
_entity.id
_entity.type
_entity.pdbx_description
1 polymer ?
#
loop_
_entity_poly.entity_id
_entity_poly.type
_entity_poly.pdbx_seq_one_letter_code
_entity_poly.pdbx_strand_id
1 'polypeptide(L)'
;MYYYANSEQRTANSEQRTANSEQRTANSEQRTANSDLTKAKNEKNDEFYTQYHDIEKEINAYLDFDSNVFRGKTILLPCDDPEWSNFTKYFAAKFDELGIKKLISTSYAANSKSYKGYQPTLFESENSHFDINKTVQNGKIFTLSRDVNGDKKIDINDLDWDYLQGDGDFRSDEVKALRNEADIIITNPPFSLFREFLAWIVEANKKFVIIGNMNAITYKEVFPLIKHNKMWLGPTISSGDREFQVPDEYPINAVGWRIGEDGRKYLRIKGVRWFTNFDHGRRHEPLQLMTILDNLKFNKKMQAKTNYDSYDNYDAIEVPFTSAIPSDYDGVMGVPISFLDKYNPDQFEIVGMCENADLYDLKTKNYNTVECKQAYFDKFGKKGTYDLNASGVVYRDGLLEKVYQRVLIKHRNVAI
;
A
#
# COMPACT_ATOMS: atom_id res chain seq x y z
N MET A 1 68.13 -42.94 -15.06
CA MET A 1 67.49 -41.77 -14.46
C MET A 1 68.06 -40.52 -15.13
N TYR A 2 67.51 -40.10 -16.26
CA TYR A 2 67.71 -38.76 -16.84
C TYR A 2 66.52 -38.47 -17.77
N TYR A 3 65.87 -37.34 -17.51
CA TYR A 3 64.75 -36.78 -18.26
C TYR A 3 65.21 -36.31 -19.65
N TYR A 4 64.39 -36.53 -20.69
CA TYR A 4 64.37 -35.69 -21.88
C TYR A 4 62.94 -35.48 -22.34
N ALA A 5 62.59 -34.19 -22.49
CA ALA A 5 61.32 -33.67 -22.98
C ALA A 5 61.38 -33.46 -24.50
N ASN A 6 60.26 -33.72 -25.18
CA ASN A 6 59.92 -33.25 -26.53
C ASN A 6 58.52 -32.63 -26.41
N SER A 7 58.38 -31.30 -26.45
CA SER A 7 58.21 -30.45 -27.63
C SER A 7 56.86 -30.65 -28.33
N GLU A 8 55.97 -29.66 -28.26
CA GLU A 8 55.37 -29.07 -29.46
C GLU A 8 54.60 -27.75 -29.22
N GLN A 9 55.06 -26.76 -29.99
CA GLN A 9 54.39 -25.62 -30.63
C GLN A 9 53.54 -24.64 -29.81
N ARG A 10 54.17 -23.49 -29.57
CA ARG A 10 53.52 -22.17 -29.52
C ARG A 10 53.29 -21.67 -30.95
N THR A 11 52.06 -21.24 -31.23
CA THR A 11 51.79 -20.18 -32.21
C THR A 11 51.12 -19.04 -31.47
N ALA A 12 51.78 -17.88 -31.49
CA ALA A 12 51.22 -16.61 -31.06
C ALA A 12 50.47 -16.01 -32.26
N ASN A 13 49.25 -15.56 -32.05
CA ASN A 13 48.66 -14.50 -32.86
C ASN A 13 48.04 -13.46 -31.95
N SER A 14 48.52 -12.24 -32.16
CA SER A 14 48.15 -11.00 -31.50
C SER A 14 46.76 -10.55 -31.90
N GLU A 15 45.89 -10.29 -30.93
CA GLU A 15 44.69 -9.48 -31.16
C GLU A 15 44.57 -8.38 -30.10
N GLN A 16 44.31 -7.19 -30.62
CA GLN A 16 44.32 -5.90 -29.97
C GLN A 16 43.29 -5.84 -28.83
N ARG A 17 43.73 -5.46 -27.63
CA ARG A 17 42.82 -5.03 -26.56
C ARG A 17 42.42 -3.59 -26.81
N THR A 18 41.30 -3.39 -27.51
CA THR A 18 40.53 -2.15 -27.43
C THR A 18 39.68 -2.18 -26.17
N ALA A 19 39.94 -1.21 -25.28
CA ALA A 19 39.14 -0.97 -24.10
C ALA A 19 37.82 -0.30 -24.52
N ASN A 20 36.76 -1.09 -24.70
CA ASN A 20 35.40 -0.56 -24.81
C ASN A 20 34.80 -0.44 -23.41
N SER A 21 34.84 0.79 -22.90
CA SER A 21 33.99 1.26 -21.81
C SER A 21 32.55 1.32 -22.32
N GLU A 22 31.80 0.23 -22.19
CA GLU A 22 30.37 0.23 -22.44
C GLU A 22 29.64 0.84 -21.23
N GLN A 23 29.22 2.09 -21.41
CA GLN A 23 28.16 2.72 -20.64
C GLN A 23 26.90 1.83 -20.71
N ARG A 24 26.65 1.07 -19.64
CA ARG A 24 25.36 0.42 -19.40
C ARG A 24 24.32 1.49 -19.08
N THR A 25 23.60 1.93 -20.11
CA THR A 25 22.42 2.76 -19.98
C THR A 25 21.30 1.94 -19.34
N ALA A 26 20.78 2.45 -18.22
CA ALA A 26 19.71 1.87 -17.42
C ALA A 26 18.33 1.99 -18.11
N ASN A 27 18.14 1.31 -19.24
CA ASN A 27 16.92 1.41 -20.06
C ASN A 27 16.19 0.09 -20.32
N SER A 28 16.37 -0.95 -19.50
CA SER A 28 15.65 -2.23 -19.67
C SER A 28 14.58 -2.55 -18.62
N GLU A 29 14.22 -1.63 -17.70
CA GLU A 29 13.14 -1.86 -16.72
C GLU A 29 11.78 -1.29 -17.16
N GLN A 30 11.67 -0.78 -18.39
CA GLN A 30 10.43 -0.25 -18.98
C GLN A 30 9.52 -1.33 -19.60
N ARG A 31 9.40 -2.50 -18.96
CA ARG A 31 8.30 -3.47 -19.22
C ARG A 31 7.41 -3.57 -17.99
N THR A 32 6.45 -2.64 -17.96
CA THR A 32 5.08 -2.78 -17.43
C THR A 32 4.87 -3.33 -16.01
N ALA A 33 5.14 -2.51 -15.00
CA ALA A 33 4.41 -2.60 -13.72
C ALA A 33 2.89 -2.32 -13.88
N ASN A 34 2.49 -1.61 -14.95
CA ASN A 34 1.08 -1.35 -15.27
C ASN A 34 0.35 -2.56 -15.88
N SER A 35 1.04 -3.55 -16.46
CA SER A 35 0.34 -4.72 -17.05
C SER A 35 -0.23 -5.62 -15.97
N ASP A 36 0.48 -5.75 -14.85
CA ASP A 36 0.10 -6.66 -13.76
C ASP A 36 -1.09 -6.10 -12.99
N LEU A 37 -1.17 -4.77 -12.81
CA LEU A 37 -2.32 -4.08 -12.22
C LEU A 37 -3.53 -4.04 -13.17
N THR A 38 -3.31 -3.93 -14.48
CA THR A 38 -4.40 -3.98 -15.47
C THR A 38 -4.93 -5.41 -15.63
N LYS A 39 -4.07 -6.43 -15.44
CA LYS A 39 -4.50 -7.84 -15.34
C LYS A 39 -5.23 -8.14 -14.04
N ALA A 40 -4.76 -7.66 -12.88
CA ALA A 40 -5.49 -7.76 -11.61
C ALA A 40 -6.85 -7.03 -11.68
N LYS A 41 -6.95 -5.93 -12.43
CA LYS A 41 -8.25 -5.27 -12.70
C LYS A 41 -9.19 -6.10 -13.59
N ASN A 42 -8.64 -7.01 -14.40
CA ASN A 42 -9.39 -7.86 -15.33
C ASN A 42 -9.68 -9.26 -14.75
N GLU A 43 -8.91 -9.72 -13.77
CA GLU A 43 -9.11 -10.97 -13.04
C GLU A 43 -9.87 -10.66 -11.75
N LYS A 44 -11.15 -11.05 -11.68
CA LYS A 44 -12.08 -10.75 -10.57
C LYS A 44 -11.70 -11.39 -9.21
N ASN A 45 -10.54 -12.01 -9.09
CA ASN A 45 -10.17 -12.78 -7.90
C ASN A 45 -9.23 -11.93 -7.04
N ASP A 46 -9.77 -11.06 -6.19
CA ASP A 46 -9.01 -10.18 -5.29
C ASP A 46 -8.82 -10.78 -3.88
N GLU A 47 -8.99 -12.09 -3.73
CA GLU A 47 -8.99 -12.74 -2.42
C GLU A 47 -7.59 -13.07 -1.95
N PHE A 48 -7.09 -12.14 -1.15
CA PHE A 48 -5.76 -12.20 -0.56
C PHE A 48 -5.88 -12.32 0.96
N TYR A 49 -5.54 -13.50 1.48
CA TYR A 49 -5.55 -13.71 2.93
C TYR A 49 -4.27 -13.12 3.53
N THR A 50 -4.47 -12.15 4.43
CA THR A 50 -3.37 -11.46 5.15
C THR A 50 -2.73 -12.40 6.16
N GLN A 51 -1.41 -12.36 6.29
CA GLN A 51 -0.68 -13.18 7.25
C GLN A 51 -0.92 -12.71 8.69
N TYR A 52 -1.04 -13.65 9.63
CA TYR A 52 -1.24 -13.36 11.05
C TYR A 52 -0.15 -12.42 11.62
N HIS A 53 1.11 -12.69 11.30
CA HIS A 53 2.24 -11.91 11.81
C HIS A 53 2.26 -10.46 11.30
N ASP A 54 1.76 -10.21 10.07
CA ASP A 54 1.64 -8.85 9.53
C ASP A 54 0.57 -8.06 10.30
N ILE A 55 -0.55 -8.71 10.66
CA ILE A 55 -1.62 -8.12 11.49
C ILE A 55 -1.09 -7.84 12.89
N GLU A 56 -0.51 -8.83 13.55
CA GLU A 56 0.02 -8.69 14.91
C GLU A 56 1.03 -7.55 15.01
N LYS A 57 1.99 -7.47 14.07
CA LYS A 57 2.99 -6.41 14.06
C LYS A 57 2.35 -5.03 13.90
N GLU A 58 1.36 -4.89 13.03
CA GLU A 58 0.67 -3.62 12.79
C GLU A 58 -0.15 -3.18 14.00
N ILE A 59 -0.92 -4.10 14.60
CA ILE A 59 -1.75 -3.81 15.77
C ILE A 59 -0.89 -3.45 17.00
N ASN A 60 0.23 -4.16 17.20
CA ASN A 60 1.17 -3.85 18.28
C ASN A 60 1.75 -2.44 18.17
N ALA A 61 1.98 -1.93 16.95
CA ALA A 61 2.50 -0.58 16.77
C ALA A 61 1.51 0.51 17.26
N TYR A 62 0.20 0.24 17.23
CA TYR A 62 -0.82 1.14 17.79
C TYR A 62 -0.91 0.99 19.31
N LEU A 63 -0.81 -0.24 19.82
CA LEU A 63 -0.79 -0.52 21.27
C LEU A 63 0.42 0.07 21.98
N ASP A 64 1.59 0.05 21.33
CA ASP A 64 2.82 0.66 21.83
C ASP A 64 2.67 2.18 21.99
N PHE A 65 1.80 2.80 21.19
CA PHE A 65 1.49 4.23 21.26
C PHE A 65 0.35 4.54 22.25
N ASP A 66 -0.73 3.76 22.22
CA ASP A 66 -1.84 3.83 23.17
C ASP A 66 -2.28 2.41 23.56
N SER A 67 -1.94 2.00 24.77
CA SER A 67 -2.25 0.66 25.29
C SER A 67 -3.75 0.40 25.48
N ASN A 68 -4.60 1.43 25.40
CA ASN A 68 -6.05 1.33 25.58
C ASN A 68 -6.83 1.56 24.28
N VAL A 69 -6.14 1.65 23.14
CA VAL A 69 -6.74 2.04 21.86
C VAL A 69 -7.93 1.16 21.43
N PHE A 70 -7.96 -0.11 21.85
CA PHE A 70 -9.06 -1.07 21.61
C PHE A 70 -9.96 -1.32 22.82
N ARG A 71 -9.62 -0.79 24.00
CA ARG A 71 -10.33 -1.11 25.24
C ARG A 71 -11.75 -0.56 25.22
N GLY A 72 -12.71 -1.42 25.52
CA GLY A 72 -14.14 -1.13 25.54
C GLY A 72 -14.73 -0.84 24.15
N LYS A 73 -14.01 -1.14 23.07
CA LYS A 73 -14.44 -0.85 21.70
C LYS A 73 -15.17 -2.02 21.06
N THR A 74 -16.10 -1.69 20.17
CA THR A 74 -16.69 -2.65 19.25
C THR A 74 -15.92 -2.62 17.93
N ILE A 75 -15.42 -3.77 17.50
CA ILE A 75 -14.62 -3.91 16.27
C ILE A 75 -15.42 -4.69 15.23
N LEU A 76 -15.54 -4.13 14.04
CA LEU A 76 -16.11 -4.78 12.86
C LEU A 76 -14.98 -5.22 11.91
N LEU A 77 -15.02 -6.49 11.51
CA LEU A 77 -14.08 -7.16 10.63
C LEU A 77 -14.82 -7.71 9.40
N PRO A 78 -15.19 -6.87 8.42
CA PRO A 78 -15.81 -7.37 7.20
C PRO A 78 -14.79 -8.23 6.44
N CYS A 79 -15.10 -9.48 6.14
CA CYS A 79 -14.18 -10.37 5.43
C CYS A 79 -14.96 -11.35 4.55
N ASP A 80 -14.30 -12.09 3.67
CA ASP A 80 -15.01 -13.10 2.86
C ASP A 80 -15.28 -14.36 3.68
N ASP A 81 -14.38 -14.71 4.61
CA ASP A 81 -14.44 -15.94 5.40
C ASP A 81 -13.99 -15.72 6.86
N PRO A 82 -14.92 -15.43 7.79
CA PRO A 82 -14.61 -15.18 9.20
C PRO A 82 -13.84 -16.30 9.90
N GLU A 83 -14.12 -17.57 9.59
CA GLU A 83 -13.44 -18.72 10.18
C GLU A 83 -11.99 -18.88 9.74
N TRP A 84 -11.67 -18.40 8.54
CA TRP A 84 -10.32 -18.49 7.98
C TRP A 84 -9.53 -17.20 8.18
N SER A 85 -10.23 -16.07 8.33
CA SER A 85 -9.67 -14.74 8.48
C SER A 85 -8.71 -14.65 9.67
N ASN A 86 -7.45 -14.34 9.38
CA ASN A 86 -6.46 -14.08 10.41
C ASN A 86 -6.79 -12.83 11.23
N PHE A 87 -7.59 -11.89 10.73
CA PHE A 87 -8.10 -10.78 11.52
C PHE A 87 -9.05 -11.27 12.61
N THR A 88 -10.04 -12.09 12.26
CA THR A 88 -10.97 -12.68 13.24
C THR A 88 -10.19 -13.51 14.27
N LYS A 89 -9.29 -14.38 13.81
CA LYS A 89 -8.47 -15.22 14.70
C LYS A 89 -7.62 -14.39 15.67
N TYR A 90 -6.95 -13.34 15.19
CA TYR A 90 -6.13 -12.48 16.02
C TYR A 90 -6.96 -11.79 17.10
N PHE A 91 -8.03 -11.09 16.71
CA PHE A 91 -8.84 -10.32 17.65
C PHE A 91 -9.66 -11.19 18.60
N ALA A 92 -10.12 -12.36 18.16
CA ALA A 92 -10.78 -13.33 19.04
C ALA A 92 -9.80 -13.92 20.05
N ALA A 93 -8.60 -14.33 19.64
CA ALA A 93 -7.60 -14.88 20.55
C ALA A 93 -7.09 -13.85 21.58
N LYS A 94 -7.15 -12.56 21.23
CA LYS A 94 -6.68 -11.43 22.03
C LYS A 94 -7.82 -10.62 22.67
N PHE A 95 -9.05 -11.13 22.64
CA PHE A 95 -10.25 -10.37 23.02
C PHE A 95 -10.15 -9.76 24.43
N ASP A 96 -9.87 -10.61 25.43
CA ASP A 96 -9.73 -10.19 26.83
C ASP A 96 -8.49 -9.32 27.07
N GLU A 97 -7.36 -9.67 26.44
CA GLU A 97 -6.08 -8.94 26.56
C GLU A 97 -6.22 -7.49 26.08
N LEU A 98 -6.90 -7.30 24.95
CA LEU A 98 -7.19 -5.99 24.37
C LEU A 98 -8.37 -5.28 25.05
N GLY A 99 -9.10 -5.99 25.92
CA GLY A 99 -10.29 -5.49 26.60
C GLY A 99 -11.40 -5.09 25.64
N ILE A 100 -11.57 -5.83 24.54
CA ILE A 100 -12.58 -5.54 23.50
C ILE A 100 -13.97 -5.74 24.08
N LYS A 101 -14.93 -4.87 23.71
CA LYS A 101 -16.33 -4.98 24.16
C LYS A 101 -17.11 -5.99 23.34
N LYS A 102 -16.93 -5.94 22.01
CA LYS A 102 -17.63 -6.82 21.06
C LYS A 102 -16.82 -6.91 19.76
N LEU A 103 -16.67 -8.12 19.26
CA LEU A 103 -16.13 -8.40 17.94
C LEU A 103 -17.28 -8.79 17.02
N ILE A 104 -17.29 -8.26 15.80
CA ILE A 104 -18.26 -8.59 14.76
C ILE A 104 -17.47 -8.91 13.50
N SER A 105 -17.59 -10.12 12.98
CA SER A 105 -17.04 -10.48 11.67
C SER A 105 -18.20 -10.81 10.74
N THR A 106 -18.23 -10.20 9.56
CA THR A 106 -19.25 -10.51 8.55
C THR A 106 -18.64 -11.25 7.38
N SER A 107 -19.47 -11.99 6.65
CA SER A 107 -19.11 -12.68 5.41
C SER A 107 -20.08 -12.40 4.29
N TYR A 108 -19.59 -12.40 3.05
CA TYR A 108 -20.46 -12.52 1.88
C TYR A 108 -21.10 -13.91 1.81
N ALA A 109 -22.27 -13.96 1.18
CA ALA A 109 -22.92 -15.20 0.75
C ALA A 109 -22.03 -15.95 -0.25
N ALA A 110 -22.09 -17.29 -0.27
CA ALA A 110 -21.22 -18.07 -1.14
C ALA A 110 -21.37 -17.72 -2.64
N ASN A 111 -22.56 -17.31 -3.10
CA ASN A 111 -22.75 -16.87 -4.48
C ASN A 111 -22.24 -15.47 -4.79
N SER A 112 -22.13 -14.60 -3.78
CA SER A 112 -21.64 -13.23 -3.92
C SER A 112 -20.11 -13.14 -3.87
N LYS A 113 -19.44 -14.22 -3.45
CA LYS A 113 -17.97 -14.34 -3.49
C LYS A 113 -17.43 -14.48 -4.91
N SER A 114 -16.18 -14.04 -5.07
CA SER A 114 -15.49 -13.99 -6.37
C SER A 114 -15.08 -15.38 -6.89
N TYR A 115 -14.66 -16.26 -5.98
CA TYR A 115 -14.35 -17.67 -6.28
C TYR A 115 -15.59 -18.57 -6.12
N LYS A 116 -15.53 -19.74 -6.75
CA LYS A 116 -16.55 -20.78 -6.66
C LYS A 116 -15.98 -21.97 -5.87
N GLY A 117 -16.85 -22.83 -5.34
CA GLY A 117 -16.43 -24.01 -4.58
C GLY A 117 -16.43 -23.85 -3.06
N TYR A 118 -17.47 -23.22 -2.50
CA TYR A 118 -17.68 -23.22 -1.05
C TYR A 118 -17.75 -24.66 -0.51
N GLN A 119 -16.91 -24.94 0.50
CA GLN A 119 -16.98 -26.16 1.30
C GLN A 119 -17.21 -25.76 2.76
N PRO A 120 -18.33 -26.17 3.39
CA PRO A 120 -18.58 -25.85 4.78
C PRO A 120 -17.54 -26.51 5.66
N THR A 121 -17.13 -25.83 6.72
CA THR A 121 -16.28 -26.44 7.75
C THR A 121 -17.12 -27.38 8.62
N LEU A 122 -16.46 -28.26 9.39
CA LEU A 122 -17.16 -29.06 10.39
C LEU A 122 -17.89 -28.17 11.41
N PHE A 123 -17.26 -27.06 11.81
CA PHE A 123 -17.86 -26.05 12.70
C PHE A 123 -19.19 -25.50 12.15
N GLU A 124 -19.29 -25.25 10.85
CA GLU A 124 -20.53 -24.82 10.22
C GLU A 124 -21.53 -25.97 10.08
N SER A 125 -21.10 -27.10 9.53
CA SER A 125 -21.99 -28.20 9.16
C SER A 125 -22.59 -28.94 10.36
N GLU A 126 -21.93 -28.91 11.51
CA GLU A 126 -22.40 -29.53 12.76
C GLU A 126 -23.28 -28.57 13.59
N ASN A 127 -23.38 -27.30 13.20
CA ASN A 127 -24.25 -26.34 13.88
C ASN A 127 -25.74 -26.64 13.58
N SER A 128 -26.58 -26.62 14.60
CA SER A 128 -28.00 -26.95 14.49
C SER A 128 -28.80 -26.02 13.56
N HIS A 129 -28.31 -24.81 13.31
CA HIS A 129 -28.96 -23.83 12.43
C HIS A 129 -28.39 -23.79 11.02
N PHE A 130 -27.44 -24.67 10.68
CA PHE A 130 -26.86 -24.76 9.34
C PHE A 130 -27.94 -25.05 8.28
N ASP A 131 -27.98 -24.19 7.26
CA ASP A 131 -28.88 -24.33 6.12
C ASP A 131 -28.10 -24.05 4.83
N ILE A 132 -27.97 -25.08 4.00
CA ILE A 132 -27.21 -24.98 2.74
C ILE A 132 -27.81 -23.94 1.78
N ASN A 133 -29.13 -23.76 1.75
CA ASN A 133 -29.76 -22.78 0.88
C ASN A 133 -29.46 -21.37 1.36
N LYS A 134 -29.50 -21.13 2.67
CA LYS A 134 -29.10 -19.85 3.26
C LYS A 134 -27.63 -19.58 3.04
N THR A 135 -26.75 -20.55 3.25
CA THR A 135 -25.31 -20.40 2.98
C THR A 135 -24.99 -19.91 1.56
N VAL A 136 -25.79 -20.34 0.59
CA VAL A 136 -25.63 -19.92 -0.80
C VAL A 136 -26.07 -18.47 -1.03
N GLN A 137 -27.11 -17.99 -0.33
CA GLN A 137 -27.78 -16.71 -0.61
C GLN A 137 -27.52 -15.61 0.42
N ASN A 138 -27.22 -15.99 1.65
CA ASN A 138 -27.10 -15.12 2.80
C ASN A 138 -25.64 -15.04 3.26
N GLY A 139 -25.21 -13.83 3.58
CA GLY A 139 -23.97 -13.62 4.31
C GLY A 139 -24.07 -14.21 5.72
N LYS A 140 -22.94 -14.26 6.41
CA LYS A 140 -22.89 -14.70 7.81
C LYS A 140 -22.42 -13.57 8.71
N ILE A 141 -22.83 -13.63 9.95
CA ILE A 141 -22.36 -12.75 11.01
C ILE A 141 -21.86 -13.62 12.17
N PHE A 142 -20.64 -13.34 12.61
CA PHE A 142 -20.01 -13.96 13.74
C PHE A 142 -19.82 -12.89 14.80
N THR A 143 -20.20 -13.18 16.03
CA THR A 143 -20.07 -12.24 17.14
C THR A 143 -19.38 -12.88 18.32
N LEU A 144 -18.53 -12.08 18.98
CA LEU A 144 -17.89 -12.43 20.23
C LEU A 144 -18.11 -11.28 21.21
N SER A 145 -18.72 -11.57 22.36
CA SER A 145 -19.04 -10.53 23.37
C SER A 145 -19.14 -11.03 24.80
N ARG A 146 -19.17 -12.35 24.99
CA ARG A 146 -19.32 -13.01 26.29
C ARG A 146 -18.73 -14.40 26.22
N ASP A 147 -18.38 -14.94 27.38
CA ASP A 147 -18.03 -16.34 27.59
C ASP A 147 -19.31 -17.18 27.45
N VAL A 148 -19.32 -18.10 26.48
CA VAL A 148 -20.45 -18.99 26.19
C VAL A 148 -20.23 -20.37 26.80
N ASN A 149 -18.97 -20.80 26.90
CA ASN A 149 -18.60 -22.15 27.35
C ASN A 149 -18.36 -22.27 28.87
N GLY A 150 -18.21 -21.15 29.57
CA GLY A 150 -18.07 -21.04 31.03
C GLY A 150 -16.65 -21.23 31.57
N ASP A 151 -15.62 -21.19 30.73
CA ASP A 151 -14.20 -21.35 31.12
C ASP A 151 -13.56 -20.07 31.70
N LYS A 152 -14.34 -18.97 31.76
CA LYS A 152 -13.96 -17.63 32.25
C LYS A 152 -12.97 -16.90 31.34
N LYS A 153 -12.85 -17.32 30.09
CA LYS A 153 -12.09 -16.64 29.05
C LYS A 153 -13.01 -16.40 27.87
N ILE A 154 -12.88 -15.25 27.21
CA ILE A 154 -13.61 -14.97 25.99
C ILE A 154 -12.64 -15.15 24.83
N ASP A 155 -12.83 -16.19 24.03
CA ASP A 155 -11.98 -16.42 22.86
C ASP A 155 -12.72 -16.99 21.63
N ILE A 156 -11.96 -17.51 20.67
CA ILE A 156 -12.50 -18.04 19.41
C ILE A 156 -13.52 -19.18 19.63
N ASN A 157 -13.47 -19.88 20.76
CA ASN A 157 -14.41 -20.97 21.06
C ASN A 157 -15.79 -20.45 21.49
N ASP A 158 -15.90 -19.17 21.85
CA ASP A 158 -17.17 -18.50 22.20
C ASP A 158 -17.77 -17.73 21.01
N LEU A 159 -17.20 -17.89 19.82
CA LEU A 159 -17.67 -17.25 18.60
C LEU A 159 -19.05 -17.83 18.22
N ASP A 160 -20.08 -17.00 18.35
CA ASP A 160 -21.45 -17.35 17.95
C ASP A 160 -21.72 -16.84 16.53
N TRP A 161 -22.46 -17.61 15.73
CA TRP A 161 -22.71 -17.25 14.33
C TRP A 161 -24.15 -17.49 13.88
N ASP A 162 -24.62 -16.61 12.98
CA ASP A 162 -25.93 -16.71 12.34
C ASP A 162 -25.85 -16.17 10.89
N TYR A 163 -26.93 -16.34 10.13
CA TYR A 163 -27.08 -15.77 8.80
C TYR A 163 -27.54 -14.30 8.86
N LEU A 164 -26.98 -13.48 7.98
CA LEU A 164 -27.50 -12.17 7.62
C LEU A 164 -28.80 -12.32 6.80
N GLN A 165 -29.61 -11.26 6.73
CA GLN A 165 -30.83 -11.28 5.91
C GLN A 165 -30.51 -11.12 4.43
N GLY A 166 -29.49 -10.33 4.12
CA GLY A 166 -28.93 -10.17 2.78
C GLY A 166 -27.67 -10.99 2.56
N ASP A 167 -26.95 -10.65 1.50
CA ASP A 167 -25.79 -11.39 1.01
C ASP A 167 -24.46 -10.97 1.66
N GLY A 168 -24.50 -10.08 2.67
CA GLY A 168 -23.32 -9.59 3.36
C GLY A 168 -22.57 -8.45 2.66
N ASP A 169 -23.09 -7.87 1.57
CA ASP A 169 -22.49 -6.68 0.96
C ASP A 169 -22.41 -5.53 1.97
N PHE A 170 -21.21 -4.98 2.16
CA PHE A 170 -20.97 -3.84 3.05
C PHE A 170 -21.85 -2.62 2.70
N ARG A 171 -22.30 -2.52 1.45
CA ARG A 171 -23.19 -1.45 0.98
C ARG A 171 -24.63 -1.60 1.48
N SER A 172 -25.03 -2.79 1.94
CA SER A 172 -26.38 -3.08 2.43
C SER A 172 -26.70 -2.30 3.72
N ASP A 173 -28.00 -2.07 3.96
CA ASP A 173 -28.45 -1.35 5.16
C ASP A 173 -28.17 -2.16 6.44
N GLU A 174 -28.24 -3.49 6.38
CA GLU A 174 -27.90 -4.37 7.50
C GLU A 174 -26.42 -4.26 7.90
N VAL A 175 -25.48 -4.29 6.93
CA VAL A 175 -24.05 -4.17 7.25
C VAL A 175 -23.68 -2.73 7.61
N LYS A 176 -24.36 -1.72 7.04
CA LYS A 176 -24.24 -0.32 7.50
C LYS A 176 -24.71 -0.16 8.94
N ALA A 177 -25.74 -0.88 9.39
CA ALA A 177 -26.16 -0.83 10.80
C ALA A 177 -25.04 -1.37 11.71
N LEU A 178 -24.40 -2.47 11.33
CA LEU A 178 -23.23 -3.02 12.04
C LEU A 178 -22.04 -2.04 12.03
N ARG A 179 -21.76 -1.40 10.88
CA ARG A 179 -20.77 -0.32 10.77
C ARG A 179 -21.05 0.79 11.77
N ASN A 180 -22.30 1.21 11.85
CA ASN A 180 -22.71 2.31 12.70
C ASN A 180 -22.60 1.94 14.20
N GLU A 181 -22.87 0.68 14.56
CA GLU A 181 -22.62 0.15 15.92
C GLU A 181 -21.13 0.11 16.27
N ALA A 182 -20.26 -0.29 15.34
CA ALA A 182 -18.85 -0.46 15.60
C ALA A 182 -18.10 0.86 15.80
N ASP A 183 -17.07 0.87 16.63
CA ASP A 183 -16.15 2.00 16.79
C ASP A 183 -15.00 1.94 15.76
N ILE A 184 -14.59 0.72 15.43
CA ILE A 184 -13.36 0.42 14.69
C ILE A 184 -13.66 -0.57 13.56
N ILE A 185 -13.04 -0.37 12.40
CA ILE A 185 -13.14 -1.29 11.24
C ILE A 185 -11.74 -1.73 10.83
N ILE A 186 -11.48 -3.03 10.83
CA ILE A 186 -10.15 -3.57 10.49
C ILE A 186 -10.30 -4.72 9.50
N THR A 187 -9.70 -4.60 8.30
CA THR A 187 -9.78 -5.67 7.29
C THR A 187 -8.79 -5.49 6.13
N ASN A 188 -8.68 -6.51 5.28
CA ASN A 188 -8.15 -6.40 3.93
C ASN A 188 -9.32 -6.32 2.94
N PRO A 189 -9.76 -5.12 2.52
CA PRO A 189 -10.83 -5.01 1.54
C PRO A 189 -10.35 -5.46 0.15
N PRO A 190 -11.25 -5.95 -0.72
CA PRO A 190 -10.91 -6.22 -2.11
C PRO A 190 -10.29 -4.99 -2.76
N PHE A 191 -9.14 -5.14 -3.42
CA PHE A 191 -8.39 -4.01 -3.97
C PHE A 191 -9.17 -3.26 -5.04
N SER A 192 -10.00 -3.96 -5.83
CA SER A 192 -10.95 -3.35 -6.77
C SER A 192 -11.99 -2.43 -6.11
N LEU A 193 -12.40 -2.73 -4.87
CA LEU A 193 -13.42 -1.98 -4.13
C LEU A 193 -12.84 -0.97 -3.13
N PHE A 194 -11.51 -0.84 -3.03
CA PHE A 194 -10.83 -0.01 -2.02
C PHE A 194 -11.39 1.42 -1.91
N ARG A 195 -11.69 2.09 -3.04
CA ARG A 195 -12.23 3.47 -3.03
C ARG A 195 -13.62 3.54 -2.42
N GLU A 196 -14.51 2.64 -2.85
CA GLU A 196 -15.87 2.56 -2.35
C GLU A 196 -15.89 2.18 -0.87
N PHE A 197 -15.04 1.23 -0.48
CA PHE A 197 -14.91 0.77 0.90
C PHE A 197 -14.36 1.87 1.82
N LEU A 198 -13.32 2.60 1.40
CA LEU A 198 -12.79 3.72 2.16
C LEU A 198 -13.84 4.84 2.32
N ALA A 199 -14.57 5.17 1.24
CA ALA A 199 -15.65 6.16 1.32
C ALA A 199 -16.73 5.73 2.34
N TRP A 200 -17.09 4.44 2.34
CA TRP A 200 -18.04 3.86 3.28
C TRP A 200 -17.56 3.92 4.74
N ILE A 201 -16.26 3.74 5.01
CA ILE A 201 -15.70 3.91 6.36
C ILE A 201 -15.71 5.39 6.79
N VAL A 202 -15.23 6.27 5.90
CA VAL A 202 -15.04 7.70 6.17
C VAL A 202 -16.37 8.41 6.39
N GLU A 203 -17.40 8.06 5.61
CA GLU A 203 -18.77 8.57 5.77
C GLU A 203 -19.28 8.39 7.21
N ALA A 204 -18.96 7.26 7.86
CA ALA A 204 -19.39 6.96 9.22
C ALA A 204 -18.40 7.39 10.31
N ASN A 205 -17.33 8.12 9.94
CA ASN A 205 -16.32 8.64 10.85
C ASN A 205 -15.70 7.58 11.77
N LYS A 206 -15.38 6.41 11.21
CA LYS A 206 -14.86 5.27 11.97
C LYS A 206 -13.35 5.33 12.12
N LYS A 207 -12.83 4.74 13.20
CA LYS A 207 -11.42 4.39 13.28
C LYS A 207 -11.16 3.16 12.42
N PHE A 208 -10.05 3.10 11.71
CA PHE A 208 -9.81 1.97 10.81
C PHE A 208 -8.34 1.63 10.57
N VAL A 209 -8.11 0.37 10.22
CA VAL A 209 -6.85 -0.15 9.69
C VAL A 209 -7.21 -1.03 8.50
N ILE A 210 -6.85 -0.62 7.29
CA ILE A 210 -7.16 -1.37 6.07
C ILE A 210 -5.92 -1.59 5.21
N ILE A 211 -5.90 -2.68 4.44
CA ILE A 211 -4.84 -2.92 3.46
C ILE A 211 -5.24 -2.33 2.11
N GLY A 212 -4.26 -1.77 1.40
CA GLY A 212 -4.43 -1.37 0.02
C GLY A 212 -3.11 -1.34 -0.74
N ASN A 213 -3.20 -1.00 -2.02
CA ASN A 213 -2.02 -0.75 -2.85
C ASN A 213 -1.54 0.70 -2.68
N MET A 214 -0.23 0.93 -2.70
CA MET A 214 0.41 2.24 -2.59
C MET A 214 -0.06 3.23 -3.67
N ASN A 215 -0.47 2.74 -4.84
CA ASN A 215 -1.05 3.57 -5.89
C ASN A 215 -2.35 4.26 -5.46
N ALA A 216 -3.04 3.74 -4.44
CA ALA A 216 -4.24 4.36 -3.91
C ALA A 216 -3.99 5.76 -3.34
N ILE A 217 -2.76 6.05 -2.90
CA ILE A 217 -2.37 7.36 -2.36
C ILE A 217 -2.72 8.50 -3.33
N THR A 218 -2.55 8.30 -4.64
CA THR A 218 -2.77 9.37 -5.64
C THR A 218 -4.21 9.48 -6.10
N TYR A 219 -5.13 8.70 -5.53
CA TYR A 219 -6.54 8.77 -5.90
C TYR A 219 -7.16 10.07 -5.36
N LYS A 220 -8.10 10.63 -6.13
CA LYS A 220 -8.73 11.93 -5.84
C LYS A 220 -9.46 11.93 -4.51
N GLU A 221 -9.94 10.78 -4.07
CA GLU A 221 -10.70 10.60 -2.84
C GLU A 221 -9.79 10.28 -1.64
N VAL A 222 -8.56 9.81 -1.89
CA VAL A 222 -7.63 9.30 -0.86
C VAL A 222 -6.63 10.37 -0.45
N PHE A 223 -5.97 11.03 -1.40
CA PHE A 223 -4.93 12.01 -1.06
C PHE A 223 -5.45 13.17 -0.21
N PRO A 224 -6.67 13.73 -0.44
CA PRO A 224 -7.19 14.77 0.43
C PRO A 224 -7.28 14.33 1.89
N LEU A 225 -7.54 13.06 2.19
CA LEU A 225 -7.54 12.56 3.57
C LEU A 225 -6.13 12.60 4.17
N ILE A 226 -5.11 12.24 3.39
CA ILE A 226 -3.70 12.29 3.79
C ILE A 226 -3.26 13.73 4.02
N LYS A 227 -3.51 14.62 3.05
CA LYS A 227 -3.18 16.04 3.11
C LYS A 227 -3.75 16.71 4.36
N HIS A 228 -4.99 16.39 4.71
CA HIS A 228 -5.68 16.97 5.88
C HIS A 228 -5.47 16.18 7.18
N ASN A 229 -4.48 15.27 7.24
CA ASN A 229 -4.18 14.45 8.41
C ASN A 229 -5.39 13.67 8.96
N LYS A 230 -6.29 13.22 8.09
CA LYS A 230 -7.43 12.35 8.43
C LYS A 230 -7.14 10.85 8.24
N MET A 231 -6.06 10.54 7.52
CA MET A 231 -5.58 9.18 7.24
C MET A 231 -4.08 9.23 6.94
N TRP A 232 -3.35 8.17 7.23
CA TRP A 232 -1.92 8.00 6.92
C TRP A 232 -1.60 6.53 6.66
N LEU A 233 -0.35 6.25 6.31
CA LEU A 233 0.15 4.90 6.11
C LEU A 233 0.54 4.28 7.45
N GLY A 234 0.25 2.99 7.61
CA GLY A 234 0.67 2.24 8.80
C GLY A 234 2.18 1.99 8.85
N PRO A 235 2.75 1.79 10.06
CA PRO A 235 4.19 1.85 10.26
C PRO A 235 4.96 0.58 9.83
N THR A 236 4.31 -0.56 9.64
CA THR A 236 5.00 -1.85 9.57
C THR A 236 5.32 -2.35 8.16
N ILE A 237 4.58 -1.86 7.16
CA ILE A 237 4.78 -2.20 5.75
C ILE A 237 5.23 -0.94 5.03
N SER A 238 6.55 -0.72 4.92
CA SER A 238 7.13 0.44 4.22
C SER A 238 7.99 0.09 3.00
N SER A 239 8.10 -1.20 2.64
CA SER A 239 8.84 -1.65 1.46
C SER A 239 8.56 -3.13 1.13
N GLY A 240 8.95 -3.51 -0.08
CA GLY A 240 8.94 -4.90 -0.55
C GLY A 240 7.56 -5.39 -0.96
N ASP A 241 7.56 -6.64 -1.39
CA ASP A 241 6.36 -7.35 -1.77
C ASP A 241 5.77 -8.03 -0.52
N ARG A 242 4.46 -8.28 -0.52
CA ARG A 242 3.80 -9.01 0.56
C ARG A 242 3.18 -10.27 0.04
N GLU A 243 3.31 -11.32 0.84
CA GLU A 243 2.87 -12.64 0.48
C GLU A 243 1.47 -12.89 1.03
N PHE A 244 0.55 -13.17 0.12
CA PHE A 244 -0.84 -13.47 0.45
C PHE A 244 -1.15 -14.89 0.04
N GLN A 245 -1.85 -15.61 0.90
CA GLN A 245 -2.46 -16.87 0.49
C GLN A 245 -3.61 -16.55 -0.46
N VAL A 246 -3.76 -17.36 -1.52
CA VAL A 246 -4.87 -17.28 -2.48
C VAL A 246 -5.64 -18.60 -2.56
N PRO A 247 -6.89 -18.59 -3.04
CA PRO A 247 -7.67 -19.80 -3.28
C PRO A 247 -6.96 -20.79 -4.23
N ASP A 248 -7.25 -22.08 -4.08
CA ASP A 248 -6.61 -23.15 -4.87
C ASP A 248 -6.88 -23.02 -6.37
N GLU A 249 -8.01 -22.44 -6.75
CA GLU A 249 -8.44 -22.24 -8.14
C GLU A 249 -7.81 -20.98 -8.77
N TYR A 250 -7.04 -20.19 -8.01
CA TYR A 250 -6.44 -18.95 -8.51
C TYR A 250 -5.51 -19.24 -9.70
N PRO A 251 -5.69 -18.55 -10.84
CA PRO A 251 -4.85 -18.74 -12.02
C PRO A 251 -3.42 -18.27 -11.73
N ILE A 252 -2.48 -19.20 -11.67
CA ILE A 252 -1.08 -18.89 -11.43
C ILE A 252 -0.45 -18.38 -12.73
N ASN A 253 -0.67 -17.11 -13.01
CA ASN A 253 -0.05 -16.39 -14.14
C ASN A 253 0.96 -15.33 -13.66
N ALA A 254 1.04 -15.10 -12.33
CA ALA A 254 1.83 -14.04 -11.73
C ALA A 254 3.28 -14.46 -11.45
N VAL A 255 4.21 -13.53 -11.59
CA VAL A 255 5.63 -13.72 -11.22
C VAL A 255 5.76 -13.66 -9.69
N GLY A 256 6.37 -14.67 -9.07
CA GLY A 256 6.61 -14.69 -7.63
C GLY A 256 5.50 -15.36 -6.82
N TRP A 257 5.25 -16.64 -7.10
CA TRP A 257 4.34 -17.48 -6.32
C TRP A 257 5.09 -18.69 -5.73
N ARG A 258 4.52 -19.28 -4.67
CA ARG A 258 5.01 -20.54 -4.09
C ARG A 258 3.85 -21.39 -3.57
N ILE A 259 4.12 -22.67 -3.37
CA ILE A 259 3.25 -23.56 -2.57
C ILE A 259 3.86 -23.63 -1.17
N GLY A 260 3.05 -23.41 -0.14
CA GLY A 260 3.45 -23.57 1.25
C GLY A 260 3.61 -25.04 1.64
N GLU A 261 4.19 -25.28 2.80
CA GLU A 261 4.27 -26.64 3.38
C GLU A 261 2.88 -27.21 3.68
N ASP A 262 1.89 -26.33 3.86
CA ASP A 262 0.46 -26.61 4.00
C ASP A 262 -0.24 -26.99 2.68
N GLY A 263 0.49 -27.01 1.56
CA GLY A 263 -0.06 -27.27 0.22
C GLY A 263 -0.81 -26.08 -0.39
N ARG A 264 -0.90 -24.95 0.31
CA ARG A 264 -1.66 -23.77 -0.14
C ARG A 264 -0.82 -22.89 -1.07
N LYS A 265 -1.50 -22.16 -1.96
CA LYS A 265 -0.84 -21.25 -2.91
C LYS A 265 -0.66 -19.86 -2.30
N TYR A 266 0.52 -19.28 -2.53
CA TYR A 266 0.89 -17.95 -2.07
C TYR A 266 1.40 -17.10 -3.24
N LEU A 267 0.96 -15.84 -3.30
CA LEU A 267 1.38 -14.85 -4.30
C LEU A 267 2.04 -13.65 -3.63
N ARG A 268 3.06 -13.09 -4.29
CA ARG A 268 3.70 -11.84 -3.85
C ARG A 268 3.11 -10.63 -4.56
N ILE A 269 2.47 -9.76 -3.80
CA ILE A 269 1.86 -8.52 -4.30
C ILE A 269 2.76 -7.33 -3.97
N LYS A 270 3.06 -6.54 -4.99
CA LYS A 270 3.95 -5.37 -4.86
C LYS A 270 3.19 -4.16 -4.33
N GLY A 271 3.90 -3.35 -3.54
CA GLY A 271 3.40 -2.03 -3.13
C GLY A 271 2.21 -2.09 -2.19
N VAL A 272 2.03 -3.18 -1.43
CA VAL A 272 1.03 -3.24 -0.36
C VAL A 272 1.37 -2.25 0.75
N ARG A 273 0.35 -1.62 1.34
CA ARG A 273 0.44 -0.71 2.49
C ARG A 273 -0.77 -0.86 3.39
N TRP A 274 -0.57 -0.63 4.68
CA TRP A 274 -1.63 -0.32 5.62
C TRP A 274 -2.05 1.15 5.45
N PHE A 275 -3.35 1.41 5.47
CA PHE A 275 -3.98 2.72 5.54
C PHE A 275 -4.78 2.80 6.83
N THR A 276 -4.58 3.86 7.59
CA THR A 276 -5.08 3.95 8.96
C THR A 276 -5.36 5.39 9.36
N ASN A 277 -6.15 5.56 10.41
CA ASN A 277 -6.27 6.81 11.16
C ASN A 277 -6.00 6.60 12.67
N PHE A 278 -5.34 5.49 13.02
CA PHE A 278 -4.76 5.23 14.33
C PHE A 278 -3.37 5.80 14.40
N ASP A 279 -3.10 6.50 15.51
CA ASP A 279 -1.81 7.14 15.69
C ASP A 279 -0.75 6.12 16.11
N HIS A 280 0.51 6.41 15.82
CA HIS A 280 1.62 5.49 16.08
C HIS A 280 2.94 6.23 16.23
N GLY A 281 3.88 5.68 17.02
CA GLY A 281 5.14 6.36 17.35
C GLY A 281 5.94 6.86 16.14
N ARG A 282 6.06 6.03 15.09
CA ARG A 282 6.80 6.40 13.86
C ARG A 282 6.26 7.65 13.16
N ARG A 283 4.98 8.02 13.38
CA ARG A 283 4.36 9.22 12.82
C ARG A 283 4.96 10.49 13.43
N HIS A 284 5.50 10.42 14.64
CA HIS A 284 6.07 11.55 15.35
C HIS A 284 7.59 11.52 15.39
N GLU A 285 8.22 10.60 14.66
CA GLU A 285 9.68 10.52 14.56
C GLU A 285 10.19 11.57 13.57
N PRO A 286 10.93 12.61 14.01
CA PRO A 286 11.46 13.60 13.09
C PRO A 286 12.57 13.01 12.23
N LEU A 287 12.54 13.31 10.93
CA LEU A 287 13.63 12.99 10.03
C LEU A 287 14.87 13.82 10.38
N GLN A 288 16.01 13.14 10.44
CA GLN A 288 17.32 13.78 10.51
C GLN A 288 17.69 14.29 9.12
N LEU A 289 17.78 15.60 8.98
CA LEU A 289 17.99 16.29 7.70
C LEU A 289 19.35 16.98 7.67
N MET A 290 19.87 17.13 6.47
CA MET A 290 21.09 17.90 6.19
C MET A 290 20.72 19.24 5.55
N THR A 291 21.61 20.23 5.65
CA THR A 291 21.48 21.47 4.86
C THR A 291 21.57 21.19 3.37
N ILE A 292 21.21 22.15 2.52
CA ILE A 292 21.41 22.08 1.05
C ILE A 292 22.89 21.78 0.75
N LEU A 293 23.81 22.52 1.38
CA LEU A 293 25.25 22.37 1.17
C LEU A 293 25.74 20.98 1.57
N ASP A 294 25.32 20.50 2.73
CA ASP A 294 25.72 19.19 3.23
C ASP A 294 25.11 18.05 2.40
N ASN A 295 23.87 18.21 1.93
CA ASN A 295 23.28 17.25 1.01
C ASN A 295 24.11 17.13 -0.28
N LEU A 296 24.44 18.24 -0.93
CA LEU A 296 25.22 18.24 -2.17
C LEU A 296 26.63 17.67 -1.98
N LYS A 297 27.20 17.81 -0.77
CA LYS A 297 28.56 17.34 -0.46
C LYS A 297 28.62 15.88 0.03
N PHE A 298 27.72 15.47 0.91
CA PHE A 298 27.82 14.23 1.69
C PHE A 298 26.76 13.20 1.34
N ASN A 299 25.61 13.60 0.79
CA ASN A 299 24.58 12.65 0.40
C ASN A 299 25.00 11.90 -0.87
N LYS A 300 25.30 10.61 -0.73
CA LYS A 300 25.77 9.73 -1.83
C LYS A 300 24.86 9.76 -3.06
N LYS A 301 23.56 10.02 -2.90
CA LYS A 301 22.59 10.08 -4.00
C LYS A 301 22.51 11.45 -4.68
N MET A 302 23.15 12.48 -4.12
CA MET A 302 23.17 13.85 -4.64
C MET A 302 24.55 14.25 -5.18
N GLN A 303 25.59 13.42 -5.05
CA GLN A 303 26.98 13.75 -5.44
C GLN A 303 27.16 14.16 -6.91
N ALA A 304 26.27 13.72 -7.80
CA ALA A 304 26.30 14.10 -9.21
C ALA A 304 25.67 15.48 -9.48
N LYS A 305 25.13 16.15 -8.47
CA LYS A 305 24.45 17.44 -8.57
C LYS A 305 25.24 18.54 -7.90
N THR A 306 25.25 19.72 -8.53
CA THR A 306 25.81 20.95 -7.97
C THR A 306 24.75 21.84 -7.33
N ASN A 307 23.48 21.63 -7.66
CA ASN A 307 22.32 22.31 -7.10
C ASN A 307 21.07 21.39 -7.13
N TYR A 308 20.03 21.81 -6.41
CA TYR A 308 18.69 21.25 -6.58
C TYR A 308 18.06 21.83 -7.84
N ASP A 309 17.27 21.01 -8.56
CA ASP A 309 16.53 21.50 -9.71
C ASP A 309 15.28 22.24 -9.23
N SER A 310 14.94 23.36 -9.86
CA SER A 310 13.62 24.00 -9.71
C SER A 310 12.67 23.45 -10.76
N TYR A 311 11.38 23.36 -10.44
CA TYR A 311 10.39 23.08 -11.47
C TYR A 311 10.14 24.30 -12.36
N ASP A 312 9.81 24.05 -13.62
CA ASP A 312 9.36 25.05 -14.58
C ASP A 312 7.85 25.32 -14.45
N ASN A 313 7.08 24.39 -13.87
CA ASN A 313 5.62 24.48 -13.75
C ASN A 313 5.05 24.53 -12.33
N TYR A 314 5.91 24.60 -11.33
CA TYR A 314 5.55 24.82 -9.92
C TYR A 314 6.59 25.75 -9.27
N ASP A 315 6.17 26.56 -8.31
CA ASP A 315 7.09 27.29 -7.43
C ASP A 315 7.62 26.37 -6.32
N ALA A 316 8.44 25.39 -6.72
CA ALA A 316 9.00 24.38 -5.83
C ALA A 316 10.32 23.80 -6.39
N ILE A 317 11.12 23.21 -5.51
CA ILE A 317 12.30 22.42 -5.91
C ILE A 317 11.97 20.94 -6.04
N GLU A 318 12.65 20.25 -6.95
CA GLU A 318 12.63 18.79 -7.06
C GLU A 318 13.59 18.18 -6.04
N VAL A 319 13.04 17.40 -5.12
CA VAL A 319 13.80 16.60 -4.17
C VAL A 319 13.71 15.13 -4.59
N PRO A 320 14.75 14.56 -5.22
CA PRO A 320 14.66 13.23 -5.83
C PRO A 320 14.58 12.09 -4.81
N PHE A 321 14.97 12.32 -3.56
CA PHE A 321 15.00 11.32 -2.49
C PHE A 321 14.59 11.91 -1.15
N THR A 322 13.85 11.16 -0.33
CA THR A 322 13.52 11.57 1.05
C THR A 322 14.74 11.93 1.89
N SER A 323 15.87 11.24 1.70
CA SER A 323 17.11 11.54 2.42
C SER A 323 17.81 12.81 1.93
N ALA A 324 17.34 13.41 0.83
CA ALA A 324 17.86 14.64 0.26
C ALA A 324 16.95 15.84 0.56
N ILE A 325 15.97 15.72 1.46
CA ILE A 325 15.19 16.87 1.92
C ILE A 325 16.13 17.81 2.69
N PRO A 326 16.32 19.06 2.23
CA PRO A 326 17.15 20.04 2.94
C PRO A 326 16.45 20.55 4.20
N SER A 327 17.19 20.76 5.28
CA SER A 327 16.67 21.34 6.54
C SER A 327 16.50 22.86 6.52
N ASP A 328 17.18 23.53 5.59
CA ASP A 328 17.36 24.98 5.52
C ASP A 328 16.70 25.60 4.26
N TYR A 329 15.65 24.97 3.75
CA TYR A 329 14.88 25.46 2.61
C TYR A 329 13.42 25.74 3.01
N ASP A 330 13.03 27.02 2.98
CA ASP A 330 11.71 27.46 3.45
C ASP A 330 10.59 27.34 2.39
N GLY A 331 10.96 27.05 1.13
CA GLY A 331 10.02 26.95 0.01
C GLY A 331 9.29 25.61 -0.07
N VAL A 332 8.46 25.44 -1.10
CA VAL A 332 7.81 24.16 -1.39
C VAL A 332 8.82 23.18 -1.98
N MET A 333 8.77 21.93 -1.54
CA MET A 333 9.61 20.85 -2.02
C MET A 333 8.74 19.73 -2.59
N GLY A 334 9.01 19.30 -3.81
CA GLY A 334 8.42 18.09 -4.36
C GLY A 334 9.25 16.87 -3.99
N VAL A 335 8.69 16.02 -3.13
CA VAL A 335 9.32 14.80 -2.62
C VAL A 335 8.67 13.54 -3.21
N PRO A 336 9.36 12.37 -3.23
CA PRO A 336 8.76 11.13 -3.72
C PRO A 336 7.56 10.71 -2.87
N ILE A 337 6.55 10.05 -3.45
CA ILE A 337 5.37 9.56 -2.70
C ILE A 337 5.76 8.67 -1.51
N SER A 338 6.83 7.88 -1.65
CA SER A 338 7.33 7.02 -0.56
C SER A 338 7.81 7.78 0.67
N PHE A 339 7.96 9.10 0.59
CA PHE A 339 8.11 9.97 1.77
C PHE A 339 6.99 9.77 2.79
N LEU A 340 5.76 9.45 2.36
CA LEU A 340 4.62 9.26 3.25
C LEU A 340 4.80 8.10 4.24
N ASP A 341 5.66 7.11 3.95
CA ASP A 341 6.05 6.05 4.91
C ASP A 341 6.86 6.62 6.11
N LYS A 342 7.29 7.88 6.04
CA LYS A 342 8.08 8.60 7.05
C LYS A 342 7.54 10.01 7.33
N TYR A 343 6.32 10.28 6.90
CA TYR A 343 5.74 11.60 7.05
C TYR A 343 5.40 11.87 8.52
N ASN A 344 6.08 12.89 9.06
CA ASN A 344 5.80 13.44 10.37
C ASN A 344 5.03 14.76 10.23
N PRO A 345 3.77 14.84 10.73
CA PRO A 345 2.94 16.02 10.59
C PRO A 345 3.42 17.20 11.45
N ASP A 346 4.26 16.96 12.46
CA ASP A 346 4.86 17.98 13.31
C ASP A 346 6.07 18.63 12.64
N GLN A 347 6.75 17.90 11.74
CA GLN A 347 7.91 18.39 10.99
C GLN A 347 7.53 19.01 9.65
N PHE A 348 6.51 18.46 8.97
CA PHE A 348 6.16 18.86 7.62
C PHE A 348 4.66 19.17 7.46
N GLU A 349 4.37 20.09 6.55
CA GLU A 349 3.04 20.34 6.02
C GLU A 349 2.94 19.79 4.59
N ILE A 350 1.89 19.02 4.29
CA ILE A 350 1.56 18.63 2.92
C ILE A 350 0.70 19.73 2.29
N VAL A 351 1.24 20.40 1.27
CA VAL A 351 0.53 21.48 0.56
C VAL A 351 -0.23 20.97 -0.66
N GLY A 352 0.20 19.86 -1.27
CA GLY A 352 -0.46 19.28 -2.43
C GLY A 352 0.34 18.14 -3.06
N MET A 353 0.10 17.88 -4.34
CA MET A 353 0.91 16.99 -5.16
C MET A 353 1.02 17.56 -6.58
N CYS A 354 2.04 17.17 -7.34
CA CYS A 354 2.13 17.56 -8.74
C CYS A 354 1.17 16.71 -9.57
N GLU A 355 0.10 17.25 -10.15
CA GLU A 355 -0.88 16.45 -10.89
C GLU A 355 -1.35 17.17 -12.17
N ASN A 356 -2.35 16.65 -12.88
CA ASN A 356 -2.77 17.17 -14.20
C ASN A 356 -3.78 18.33 -14.12
N ALA A 357 -4.79 18.22 -13.25
CA ALA A 357 -5.99 19.04 -13.20
C ALA A 357 -5.89 20.31 -12.33
N ASP A 358 -4.71 20.61 -11.78
CA ASP A 358 -4.44 21.70 -10.82
C ASP A 358 -5.37 21.70 -9.60
N LEU A 359 -5.59 20.52 -8.99
CA LEU A 359 -6.57 20.33 -7.90
C LEU A 359 -6.25 21.09 -6.61
N TYR A 360 -5.05 21.66 -6.50
CA TYR A 360 -4.55 22.35 -5.30
C TYR A 360 -4.14 23.80 -5.58
N ASP A 361 -4.39 24.31 -6.80
CA ASP A 361 -4.04 25.67 -7.23
C ASP A 361 -2.53 25.99 -7.02
N LEU A 362 -1.67 25.02 -7.37
CA LEU A 362 -0.21 25.12 -7.18
C LEU A 362 0.56 25.22 -8.49
N LYS A 363 -0.08 24.98 -9.64
CA LYS A 363 0.61 25.11 -10.93
C LYS A 363 0.84 26.57 -11.28
N THR A 364 2.09 26.88 -11.60
CA THR A 364 2.48 28.20 -12.11
C THR A 364 2.44 28.27 -13.63
N LYS A 365 2.45 27.11 -14.30
CA LYS A 365 2.47 27.00 -15.77
C LYS A 365 1.75 25.75 -16.24
N ASN A 366 1.01 25.88 -17.34
CA ASN A 366 0.42 24.76 -18.07
C ASN A 366 0.98 24.72 -19.50
N TYR A 367 1.39 23.54 -19.95
CA TYR A 367 1.89 23.33 -21.30
C TYR A 367 0.75 22.99 -22.25
N ASN A 368 0.73 23.63 -23.41
CA ASN A 368 -0.24 23.33 -24.45
C ASN A 368 0.17 22.09 -25.26
N THR A 369 -0.75 21.61 -26.12
CA THR A 369 -0.53 20.41 -26.94
C THR A 369 0.68 20.51 -27.87
N VAL A 370 1.02 21.71 -28.36
CA VAL A 370 2.18 21.92 -29.24
C VAL A 370 3.48 21.74 -28.45
N GLU A 371 3.57 22.35 -27.28
CA GLU A 371 4.73 22.21 -26.37
C GLU A 371 4.94 20.75 -25.95
N CYS A 372 3.87 20.03 -25.59
CA CYS A 372 3.94 18.61 -25.23
C CYS A 372 4.38 17.70 -26.39
N LYS A 373 4.01 18.04 -27.63
CA LYS A 373 4.48 17.32 -28.84
C LYS A 373 5.93 17.64 -29.16
N GLN A 374 6.32 18.91 -29.03
CA GLN A 374 7.69 19.36 -29.26
C GLN A 374 8.64 18.72 -28.24
N ALA A 375 8.31 18.75 -26.94
CA ALA A 375 9.10 18.10 -25.90
C ALA A 375 9.27 16.59 -26.14
N TYR A 376 8.25 15.91 -26.66
CA TYR A 376 8.38 14.51 -27.05
C TYR A 376 9.34 14.32 -28.24
N PHE A 377 9.27 15.20 -29.24
CA PHE A 377 10.17 15.17 -30.39
C PHE A 377 11.62 15.46 -29.97
N ASP A 378 11.85 16.48 -29.15
CA ASP A 378 13.19 16.86 -28.66
C ASP A 378 13.82 15.72 -27.85
N LYS A 379 13.02 15.01 -27.05
CA LYS A 379 13.50 13.91 -26.20
C LYS A 379 13.70 12.58 -26.95
N PHE A 380 12.83 12.25 -27.91
CA PHE A 380 12.81 10.92 -28.55
C PHE A 380 13.08 10.91 -30.06
N GLY A 381 13.25 12.08 -30.70
CA GLY A 381 13.50 12.23 -32.13
C GLY A 381 12.36 11.78 -33.06
N LYS A 382 11.15 11.57 -32.52
CA LYS A 382 9.99 11.06 -33.28
C LYS A 382 8.69 11.70 -32.83
N LYS A 383 7.63 11.59 -33.65
CA LYS A 383 6.30 12.11 -33.30
C LYS A 383 5.69 11.32 -32.14
N GLY A 384 5.06 12.05 -31.22
CA GLY A 384 4.33 11.51 -30.08
C GLY A 384 3.87 12.65 -29.18
N THR A 385 3.51 12.34 -27.93
CA THR A 385 3.08 13.34 -26.96
C THR A 385 3.63 12.99 -25.60
N TYR A 386 4.37 13.92 -25.01
CA TYR A 386 4.86 13.82 -23.66
C TYR A 386 4.00 14.74 -22.81
N ASP A 387 3.03 14.18 -22.08
CA ASP A 387 2.12 14.96 -21.25
C ASP A 387 2.90 15.57 -20.08
N LEU A 388 3.44 16.78 -20.29
CA LEU A 388 4.22 17.54 -19.32
C LEU A 388 3.36 17.98 -18.12
N ASN A 389 2.05 18.13 -18.31
CA ASN A 389 1.15 18.57 -17.25
C ASN A 389 0.87 17.49 -16.21
N ALA A 390 1.20 16.22 -16.47
CA ALA A 390 0.90 15.13 -15.54
C ALA A 390 1.74 15.14 -14.25
N SER A 391 2.83 15.93 -14.16
CA SER A 391 3.62 16.06 -12.93
C SER A 391 4.51 17.31 -12.95
N GLY A 392 5.46 17.40 -12.02
CA GLY A 392 6.50 18.43 -12.04
C GLY A 392 7.42 18.28 -13.25
N VAL A 393 7.82 19.40 -13.84
CA VAL A 393 8.72 19.45 -14.99
C VAL A 393 9.96 20.23 -14.61
N VAL A 394 11.13 19.67 -14.90
CA VAL A 394 12.43 20.32 -14.70
C VAL A 394 13.12 20.51 -16.04
N TYR A 395 13.97 21.53 -16.15
CA TYR A 395 14.77 21.77 -17.35
C TYR A 395 16.18 21.21 -17.16
N ARG A 396 16.58 20.23 -17.97
CA ARG A 396 17.91 19.59 -17.89
C ARG A 396 18.47 19.38 -19.29
N ASP A 397 19.73 19.74 -19.50
CA ASP A 397 20.46 19.52 -20.75
C ASP A 397 19.72 20.02 -22.01
N GLY A 398 19.01 21.15 -21.89
CA GLY A 398 18.25 21.73 -22.98
C GLY A 398 16.81 21.20 -23.12
N LEU A 399 16.41 20.24 -22.30
CA LEU A 399 15.15 19.48 -22.42
C LEU A 399 14.22 19.70 -21.23
N LEU A 400 12.92 19.73 -21.52
CA LEU A 400 11.87 19.65 -20.50
C LEU A 400 11.64 18.18 -20.11
N GLU A 401 11.89 17.86 -18.84
CA GLU A 401 11.74 16.53 -18.29
C GLU A 401 10.67 16.48 -17.22
N LYS A 402 9.62 15.68 -17.46
CA LYS A 402 8.64 15.37 -16.42
C LYS A 402 9.22 14.36 -15.44
N VAL A 403 9.17 14.68 -14.15
CA VAL A 403 9.56 13.75 -13.07
C VAL A 403 8.44 12.77 -12.74
N TYR A 404 8.77 11.71 -12.01
CA TYR A 404 7.75 10.85 -11.39
C TYR A 404 6.91 11.66 -10.42
N GLN A 405 5.68 11.20 -10.14
CA GLN A 405 4.75 11.83 -9.21
C GLN A 405 5.43 12.27 -7.89
N ARG A 406 5.13 13.49 -7.47
CA ARG A 406 5.67 14.13 -6.26
C ARG A 406 4.57 14.59 -5.34
N VAL A 407 4.81 14.46 -4.04
CA VAL A 407 4.05 15.14 -2.99
C VAL A 407 4.73 16.46 -2.73
N LEU A 408 3.96 17.54 -2.68
CA LEU A 408 4.47 18.88 -2.40
C LEU A 408 4.35 19.13 -0.90
N ILE A 409 5.49 19.41 -0.26
CA ILE A 409 5.59 19.63 1.19
C ILE A 409 6.31 20.95 1.51
N LYS A 410 6.12 21.43 2.73
CA LYS A 410 6.91 22.49 3.37
C LYS A 410 7.35 22.03 4.75
N HIS A 411 8.44 22.59 5.27
CA HIS A 411 8.72 22.48 6.70
C HIS A 411 7.63 23.20 7.49
N ARG A 412 7.26 22.64 8.64
CA ARG A 412 6.56 23.44 9.64
C ARG A 412 7.58 24.33 10.32
N ASN A 413 7.36 25.64 10.26
CA ASN A 413 8.09 26.56 11.12
C ASN A 413 7.69 26.25 12.55
N VAL A 414 8.62 25.70 13.34
CA VAL A 414 8.45 25.65 14.79
C VAL A 414 8.36 27.11 15.22
N ALA A 415 7.19 27.53 15.71
CA ALA A 415 7.10 28.82 16.38
C ALA A 415 8.06 28.75 17.57
N ILE A 416 9.19 29.45 17.47
CA ILE A 416 10.19 29.58 18.53
C ILE A 416 9.60 30.39 19.67
#